data_AF-A0A7X7H4G0-F1
#
_entry.id   AF-A0A7X7H4G0-F1
#
_cell.length_a   1.000
_cell.length_b   1.000
_cell.length_c   1.000
_cell.angle_alpha   90.00
_cell.angle_beta   90.00
_cell.angle_gamma   90.00
#
_symmetry.space_group_name_H-M   'P 1'
#
loop_
_entity.id
_entity.type
_entity.pdbx_description
1 polymer ?
#
loop_
_entity_poly.entity_id
_entity_poly.type
_entity_poly.pdbx_seq_one_letter_code
_entity_poly.pdbx_strand_id
1 'polypeptide(L)'
;MSDAEMVLIDGEEYPREVDGMVLVDVFYIMKEDVEAYTADREHYAQKAMQFFATFCPYPERDWAGTEDGEAVLGLNYNGEIRAMVYLDPDGIDGMKEADEEDEFEAHLLEINEITPAQFARFQQEVIERGN
;
A
#
# COMPACT_ATOMS: atom_id res chain seq x y z
N MET A 1 17.03 10.38 32.48
CA MET A 1 15.98 9.70 31.69
C MET A 1 16.27 10.11 30.26
N SER A 2 16.55 9.18 29.36
CA SER A 2 16.65 9.53 27.95
C SER A 2 15.24 9.89 27.51
N ASP A 3 15.04 11.11 27.02
CA ASP A 3 13.80 11.46 26.35
C ASP A 3 13.67 10.49 25.16
N ALA A 4 12.61 9.68 25.16
CA ALA A 4 12.33 8.81 24.04
C ALA A 4 12.13 9.71 22.81
N GLU A 5 12.74 9.36 21.68
CA GLU A 5 12.45 10.05 20.43
C GLU A 5 10.96 9.87 20.12
N MET A 6 10.27 10.98 19.82
CA MET A 6 8.85 10.99 19.50
C MET A 6 8.67 11.26 18.01
N VAL A 7 7.70 10.58 17.40
CA VAL A 7 7.29 10.76 16.01
C VAL A 7 5.88 11.36 16.03
N LEU A 8 5.65 12.40 15.24
CA LEU A 8 4.35 13.03 15.11
C LEU A 8 3.59 12.41 13.93
N ILE A 9 2.42 11.85 14.19
CA ILE A 9 1.50 11.27 13.20
C ILE A 9 0.14 11.94 13.44
N ASP A 10 -0.38 12.65 12.44
CA ASP A 10 -1.64 13.42 12.52
C ASP A 10 -1.84 14.31 13.76
N GLY A 11 -0.74 14.81 14.33
CA GLY A 11 -0.76 15.70 15.49
C GLY A 11 -0.70 14.98 16.84
N GLU A 12 -0.65 13.65 16.84
CA GLU A 12 -0.42 12.82 18.03
C GLU A 12 1.03 12.34 18.08
N GLU A 13 1.60 12.27 19.29
CA GLU A 13 2.99 11.87 19.51
C GLU A 13 3.10 10.39 19.87
N TYR A 14 3.91 9.66 19.10
CA TYR A 14 4.17 8.25 19.29
C TYR A 14 5.66 8.02 19.62
N PRO A 15 6.00 7.20 20.61
CA PRO A 15 7.40 6.82 20.84
C PRO A 15 7.99 6.10 19.61
N ARG A 16 9.21 6.48 19.22
CA ARG A 16 9.93 5.85 18.11
C ARG A 16 10.21 4.37 18.35
N GLU A 17 10.44 3.99 19.59
CA GLU A 17 10.67 2.61 20.02
C GLU A 17 9.84 2.28 21.27
N VAL A 18 9.19 1.11 21.30
CA VAL A 18 8.44 0.58 22.44
C VAL A 18 8.71 -0.92 22.53
N ASP A 19 9.10 -1.42 23.71
CA ASP A 19 9.22 -2.86 24.00
C ASP A 19 10.00 -3.69 22.96
N GLY A 20 11.06 -3.13 22.37
CA GLY A 20 11.89 -3.80 21.35
C GLY A 20 11.35 -3.71 19.92
N MET A 21 10.25 -2.97 19.72
CA MET A 21 9.70 -2.60 18.43
C MET A 21 10.14 -1.19 18.03
N VAL A 22 10.13 -0.94 16.73
CA VAL A 22 10.39 0.36 16.11
C VAL A 22 9.13 0.75 15.36
N LEU A 23 8.71 2.00 15.53
CA LEU A 23 7.62 2.57 14.75
C LEU A 23 8.07 2.72 13.29
N VAL A 24 7.41 2.08 12.34
CA VAL A 24 7.63 2.23 10.91
C VAL A 24 6.31 2.69 10.31
N ASP A 25 6.30 3.90 9.76
CA ASP A 25 5.05 4.62 9.46
C ASP A 25 4.18 4.73 10.72
N VAL A 26 3.04 4.06 10.78
CA VAL A 26 2.15 4.02 11.96
C VAL A 26 2.15 2.68 12.70
N PHE A 27 3.00 1.74 12.28
CA PHE A 27 3.01 0.37 12.82
C PHE A 27 4.26 0.10 13.65
N TYR A 28 4.09 -0.52 14.81
CA TYR A 28 5.22 -1.01 15.60
C TYR A 28 5.67 -2.37 15.06
N ILE A 29 6.88 -2.41 14.51
CA ILE A 29 7.49 -3.60 13.94
C ILE A 29 8.61 -4.06 14.85
N MET A 30 8.72 -5.37 15.09
CA MET A 30 9.85 -5.93 15.84
C MET A 30 11.17 -5.50 15.20
N LYS A 31 12.12 -5.02 16.02
CA LYS A 31 13.37 -4.43 15.52
C LYS A 31 14.16 -5.36 14.59
N GLU A 32 14.06 -6.67 14.81
CA GLU A 32 14.69 -7.70 13.98
C GLU A 32 14.03 -7.87 12.60
N ASP A 33 12.76 -7.49 12.46
CA ASP A 33 11.97 -7.64 11.23
C ASP A 33 11.87 -6.35 10.41
N VAL A 34 12.26 -5.19 10.97
CA VAL A 34 12.16 -3.87 10.31
C VAL A 34 12.79 -3.86 8.92
N GLU A 35 13.97 -4.48 8.75
CA GLU A 35 14.66 -4.51 7.46
C GLU A 35 13.87 -5.33 6.42
N ALA A 36 13.39 -6.51 6.81
CA ALA A 36 12.60 -7.37 5.95
C ALA A 36 11.26 -6.72 5.58
N TYR A 37 10.54 -6.21 6.57
CA TYR A 37 9.28 -5.49 6.34
C TYR A 37 9.47 -4.29 5.41
N THR A 38 10.50 -3.46 5.62
CA THR A 38 10.76 -2.31 4.75
C THR A 38 11.07 -2.74 3.31
N ALA A 39 11.86 -3.80 3.14
CA ALA A 39 12.18 -4.31 1.81
C ALA A 39 10.94 -4.87 1.08
N ASP A 40 10.13 -5.68 1.77
CA ASP A 40 8.89 -6.23 1.23
C ASP A 40 7.90 -5.10 0.91
N ARG A 41 7.77 -4.10 1.80
CA ARG A 41 6.92 -2.94 1.59
C ARG A 41 7.25 -2.17 0.32
N GLU A 42 8.52 -1.85 0.10
CA GLU A 42 8.95 -1.14 -1.10
C GLU A 42 8.80 -2.00 -2.38
N HIS A 43 9.06 -3.30 -2.28
CA HIS A 43 8.88 -4.24 -3.38
C HIS A 43 7.41 -4.31 -3.82
N TYR A 44 6.50 -4.59 -2.89
CA TYR A 44 5.08 -4.76 -3.19
C TYR A 44 4.39 -3.44 -3.50
N ALA A 45 4.81 -2.33 -2.92
CA ALA A 45 4.34 -1.01 -3.34
C ALA A 45 4.64 -0.74 -4.82
N GLN A 46 5.87 -1.02 -5.27
CA GLN A 46 6.25 -0.86 -6.67
C GLN A 46 5.45 -1.80 -7.58
N LYS A 47 5.24 -3.05 -7.15
CA LYS A 47 4.50 -4.04 -7.93
C LYS A 47 3.01 -3.70 -8.05
N ALA A 48 2.37 -3.29 -6.96
CA ALA A 48 0.99 -2.82 -6.95
C ALA A 48 0.80 -1.57 -7.82
N MET A 49 1.72 -0.60 -7.73
CA MET A 49 1.74 0.59 -8.59
C MET A 49 1.77 0.24 -10.09
N GLN A 50 2.62 -0.73 -10.48
CA GLN A 50 2.69 -1.18 -11.87
C GLN A 50 1.41 -1.85 -12.33
N PHE A 51 0.80 -2.68 -11.49
CA PHE A 51 -0.46 -3.34 -11.80
C PHE A 51 -1.62 -2.33 -11.91
N PHE A 52 -1.74 -1.40 -10.96
CA PHE A 52 -2.77 -0.35 -10.99
C PHE A 52 -2.62 0.55 -12.21
N ALA A 53 -1.40 0.83 -12.68
CA ALA A 53 -1.17 1.59 -13.92
C ALA A 53 -1.82 0.96 -15.17
N THR A 54 -2.17 -0.33 -15.13
CA THR A 54 -2.84 -1.00 -16.26
C THR A 54 -4.30 -0.62 -16.42
N PHE A 55 -4.97 -0.15 -15.36
CA PHE A 55 -6.41 0.15 -15.34
C PHE A 55 -6.80 1.44 -14.59
N CYS A 56 -5.82 2.12 -13.98
CA CYS A 56 -5.95 3.41 -13.34
C CYS A 56 -5.01 4.41 -14.03
N PRO A 57 -5.50 5.57 -14.53
CA PRO A 57 -4.66 6.57 -15.18
C PRO A 57 -3.61 7.22 -14.27
N TYR A 58 -3.89 7.32 -12.96
CA TYR A 58 -3.00 7.98 -12.00
C TYR A 58 -2.80 7.09 -10.76
N PRO A 59 -1.90 6.09 -10.82
CA PRO A 59 -1.48 5.38 -9.62
C PRO A 59 -0.50 6.24 -8.81
N GLU A 60 -0.61 6.21 -7.48
CA GLU A 60 0.29 6.91 -6.56
C GLU A 60 0.42 6.21 -5.20
N ARG A 61 1.42 6.61 -4.42
CA ARG A 61 1.51 6.30 -2.99
C ARG A 61 1.06 7.52 -2.21
N ASP A 62 0.21 7.31 -1.22
CA ASP A 62 -0.32 8.39 -0.38
C ASP A 62 -0.48 7.91 1.07
N TRP A 63 -0.86 8.83 1.95
CA TRP A 63 -1.21 8.59 3.37
C TRP A 63 -0.05 8.16 4.27
N ALA A 64 1.18 8.27 3.77
CA ALA A 64 2.38 8.12 4.59
C ALA A 64 2.37 9.12 5.77
N GLY A 65 2.56 8.60 6.98
CA GLY A 65 2.58 9.38 8.22
C GLY A 65 1.20 9.85 8.70
N THR A 66 0.12 9.30 8.15
CA THR A 66 -1.25 9.49 8.65
C THR A 66 -1.67 8.29 9.50
N GLU A 67 -2.63 8.44 10.41
CA GLU A 67 -3.16 7.35 11.24
C GLU A 67 -3.73 6.18 10.41
N ASP A 68 -4.17 6.43 9.18
CA ASP A 68 -4.68 5.42 8.26
C ASP A 68 -3.57 4.52 7.70
N GLY A 69 -2.32 4.99 7.74
CA GLY A 69 -1.14 4.31 7.21
C GLY A 69 -0.97 4.45 5.70
N GLU A 70 0.26 4.28 5.25
CA GLU A 70 0.63 4.42 3.84
C GLU A 70 -0.11 3.40 2.94
N ALA A 71 -0.55 3.83 1.77
CA ALA A 71 -1.23 3.00 0.79
C ALA A 71 -0.75 3.26 -0.65
N VAL A 72 -0.93 2.27 -1.52
CA VAL A 72 -0.92 2.47 -2.97
C VAL A 72 -2.34 2.71 -3.43
N LEU A 73 -2.57 3.84 -4.11
CA LEU A 73 -3.84 4.24 -4.67
C LEU A 73 -3.81 4.13 -6.20
N GLY A 74 -4.93 3.72 -6.79
CA GLY A 74 -5.20 3.80 -8.21
C GLY A 74 -6.35 4.76 -8.46
N LEU A 75 -6.08 5.94 -8.99
CA LEU A 75 -7.10 6.97 -9.21
C LEU A 75 -7.65 6.94 -10.64
N ASN A 76 -8.93 7.29 -10.78
CA ASN A 76 -9.58 7.50 -12.07
C ASN A 76 -9.32 8.92 -12.63
N TYR A 77 -9.86 9.23 -13.81
CA TYR A 77 -9.68 10.55 -14.45
C TYR A 77 -10.29 11.74 -13.68
N ASN A 78 -11.17 11.50 -12.72
CA ASN A 78 -11.72 12.51 -11.83
C ASN A 78 -10.88 12.68 -10.54
N GLY A 79 -9.82 11.89 -10.36
CA GLY A 79 -9.06 11.83 -9.12
C GLY A 79 -9.72 11.01 -8.00
N GLU A 80 -10.75 10.22 -8.32
CA GLU A 80 -11.42 9.37 -7.33
C GLU A 80 -10.70 8.01 -7.22
N ILE A 81 -10.56 7.49 -6.01
CA ILE A 81 -9.97 6.18 -5.74
C ILE A 81 -10.82 5.09 -6.41
N ARG A 82 -10.17 4.34 -7.31
CA ARG A 82 -10.74 3.17 -8.01
C ARG A 82 -10.22 1.86 -7.44
N ALA A 83 -8.97 1.83 -7.02
CA ALA A 83 -8.34 0.69 -6.36
C ALA A 83 -7.35 1.18 -5.31
N MET A 84 -7.07 0.35 -4.31
CA MET A 84 -6.21 0.66 -3.19
C MET A 84 -5.66 -0.63 -2.56
N VAL A 85 -4.46 -0.54 -1.98
CA VAL A 85 -3.94 -1.54 -1.05
C VAL A 85 -3.10 -0.83 0.01
N TYR A 86 -3.31 -1.15 1.29
CA TYR A 86 -2.50 -0.63 2.38
C TYR A 86 -1.12 -1.30 2.37
N LEU A 87 -0.10 -0.55 2.79
CA LEU A 87 1.27 -1.02 2.94
C LEU A 87 1.60 -1.36 4.41
N ASP A 88 0.57 -1.74 5.16
CA ASP A 88 0.67 -2.24 6.52
C ASP A 88 1.11 -3.71 6.55
N PRO A 89 1.46 -4.27 7.73
CA PRO A 89 1.90 -5.67 7.81
C PRO A 89 0.92 -6.67 7.17
N ASP A 90 -0.39 -6.51 7.40
CA ASP A 90 -1.40 -7.42 6.87
C ASP A 90 -1.52 -7.32 5.33
N GLY A 91 -1.47 -6.11 4.77
CA GLY A 91 -1.48 -5.89 3.32
C GLY A 91 -0.21 -6.40 2.64
N ILE A 92 0.95 -6.22 3.28
CA ILE A 92 2.23 -6.78 2.78
C ILE A 92 2.20 -8.31 2.81
N ASP A 93 1.75 -8.92 3.90
CA ASP A 93 1.67 -10.37 4.03
C ASP A 93 0.69 -10.97 3.01
N GLY A 94 -0.48 -10.35 2.82
CA GLY A 94 -1.46 -10.79 1.82
C GLY A 94 -0.94 -10.70 0.38
N MET A 95 -0.24 -9.61 0.04
CA MET A 95 0.41 -9.47 -1.26
C MET A 95 1.53 -10.49 -1.47
N LYS A 96 2.28 -10.81 -0.41
CA LYS A 96 3.38 -11.77 -0.45
C LYS A 96 2.90 -13.20 -0.65
N GLU A 97 1.91 -13.62 0.14
CA GLU A 97 1.27 -14.94 -0.02
C GLU A 97 0.71 -15.11 -1.43
N ALA A 98 -0.03 -14.11 -1.91
CA ALA A 98 -0.58 -14.14 -3.27
C ALA A 98 0.50 -14.17 -4.36
N ASP A 99 1.65 -13.53 -4.16
CA ASP A 99 2.76 -13.59 -5.11
C ASP A 99 3.42 -14.98 -5.15
N GLU A 100 3.60 -15.61 -4.00
CA GLU A 100 4.14 -16.97 -3.91
C GLU A 100 3.25 -18.02 -4.60
N GLU A 101 1.96 -17.72 -4.75
CA GLU A 101 0.96 -18.56 -5.41
C GLU A 101 0.68 -18.18 -6.88
N ASP A 102 1.40 -17.21 -7.46
CA ASP A 102 1.14 -16.64 -8.80
C ASP A 102 -0.26 -15.96 -8.93
N GLU A 103 -0.85 -15.52 -7.81
CA GLU A 103 -2.19 -14.91 -7.71
C GLU A 103 -2.18 -13.41 -7.39
N PHE A 104 -1.01 -12.76 -7.39
CA PHE A 104 -0.84 -11.33 -6.99
C PHE A 104 -1.87 -10.37 -7.61
N GLU A 105 -2.06 -10.40 -8.93
CA GLU A 105 -3.00 -9.52 -9.63
C GLU A 105 -4.46 -9.83 -9.25
N ALA A 106 -4.79 -11.12 -9.10
CA ALA A 106 -6.12 -11.55 -8.71
C ALA A 106 -6.47 -11.10 -7.28
N HIS A 107 -5.52 -11.25 -6.36
CA HIS A 107 -5.63 -10.76 -4.99
C HIS A 107 -5.91 -9.25 -4.95
N LEU A 108 -5.15 -8.43 -5.70
CA LEU A 108 -5.36 -6.98 -5.75
C LEU A 108 -6.73 -6.60 -6.33
N LEU A 109 -7.26 -7.35 -7.29
CA LEU A 109 -8.62 -7.14 -7.79
C LEU A 109 -9.68 -7.55 -6.76
N GLU A 110 -9.46 -8.65 -6.05
CA GLU A 110 -10.37 -9.19 -5.04
C GLU A 110 -10.55 -8.24 -3.85
N ILE A 111 -9.45 -7.76 -3.25
CA ILE A 111 -9.51 -6.83 -2.10
C ILE A 111 -10.17 -5.49 -2.47
N ASN A 112 -10.23 -5.17 -3.77
CA ASN A 112 -10.88 -3.98 -4.31
C ASN A 112 -12.30 -4.26 -4.87
N GLU A 113 -12.80 -5.48 -4.71
CA GLU A 113 -14.10 -5.93 -5.22
C GLU A 113 -14.28 -5.70 -6.74
N ILE A 114 -13.19 -5.74 -7.50
CA ILE A 114 -13.19 -5.49 -8.95
C ILE A 114 -13.43 -6.79 -9.69
N THR A 115 -14.60 -6.91 -10.32
CA THR A 115 -14.91 -8.06 -11.18
C THR A 115 -14.09 -8.03 -12.48
N PRO A 116 -13.89 -9.18 -13.15
CA PRO A 116 -13.22 -9.23 -14.46
C PRO A 116 -13.85 -8.30 -15.52
N ALA A 117 -15.17 -8.12 -15.47
CA ALA A 117 -15.88 -7.23 -16.39
C ALA A 117 -15.60 -5.74 -16.11
N GLN A 118 -15.49 -5.36 -14.83
CA GLN A 118 -15.07 -4.00 -14.44
C GLN A 118 -13.62 -3.75 -14.82
N PHE A 119 -12.72 -4.69 -14.54
CA PHE A 119 -11.30 -4.61 -14.88
C PHE A 119 -11.11 -4.38 -16.39
N ALA A 120 -11.70 -5.24 -17.23
CA ALA A 120 -11.61 -5.09 -18.69
C ALA A 120 -12.14 -3.73 -19.18
N ARG A 121 -13.23 -3.23 -18.57
CA ARG A 121 -13.77 -1.90 -18.89
C ARG A 121 -12.81 -0.78 -18.49
N PHE A 122 -12.18 -0.88 -17.33
CA PHE A 122 -11.23 0.12 -16.86
C PHE A 122 -9.96 0.16 -17.72
N GLN A 123 -9.44 -1.00 -18.14
CA GLN A 123 -8.33 -1.07 -19.09
C GLN A 123 -8.68 -0.42 -20.42
N GLN A 124 -9.88 -0.71 -20.96
CA GLN A 124 -10.36 -0.09 -22.19
C GLN A 124 -10.48 1.43 -22.07
N GLU A 125 -10.99 1.93 -20.94
CA GLU A 125 -11.07 3.38 -20.67
C GLU A 125 -9.68 4.04 -20.69
N VAL A 126 -8.68 3.42 -20.07
CA VAL A 126 -7.29 3.92 -20.07
C VAL A 126 -6.71 3.92 -21.48
N ILE A 127 -6.95 2.89 -22.29
CA ILE A 127 -6.51 2.82 -23.70
C ILE A 127 -7.16 3.92 -24.54
N GLU A 128 -8.46 4.15 -24.38
CA GLU A 128 -9.21 5.12 -25.18
C GLU A 128 -8.86 6.58 -24.86
N ARG A 129 -8.53 6.87 -23.59
CA ARG A 129 -8.25 8.22 -23.10
C ARG A 129 -6.76 8.53 -22.93
N GLY A 130 -5.90 7.51 -22.97
CA GLY A 130 -4.44 7.65 -22.91
C GLY A 130 -3.78 7.94 -24.26
N ASN A 131 -4.55 8.07 -25.35
CA ASN A 131 -4.11 8.46 -26.70
C ASN A 131 -4.53 9.90 -27.06
#